data_AF-G4Z1R8-F1
#
_entry.id   AF-G4Z1R8-F1
#
_cell.length_a   1.000
_cell.length_b   1.000
_cell.length_c   1.000
_cell.angle_alpha   90.00
_cell.angle_beta   90.00
_cell.angle_gamma   90.00
#
_symmetry.space_group_name_H-M   'P 1'
#
loop_
_entity.id
_entity.type
_entity.pdbx_description
1 polymer ?
#
loop_
_entity_poly.entity_id
_entity_poly.type
_entity_poly.pdbx_seq_one_letter_code
_entity_poly.pdbx_strand_id
1 'polypeptide(L)' 'TVVIDKDFMEWRVLDRAFPDAKVVLCQFHALTYWRKVCARAKFNLSMNQRDAMESAFANLIYWLVGCCYGIS' A
#
# COMPACT_ATOMS: atom_id res chain seq x y z
N THR A 1 4.93 16.00 0.84
CA THR A 1 4.50 14.61 0.66
C THR A 1 3.17 14.59 -0.06
N VAL A 2 3.04 13.77 -1.10
CA VAL A 2 1.80 13.62 -1.88
C VAL A 2 1.28 12.21 -1.67
N VAL A 3 0.00 12.06 -1.34
CA VAL A 3 -0.66 10.75 -1.15
C VAL A 3 -1.49 10.45 -2.39
N ILE A 4 -1.23 9.32 -3.04
CA ILE A 4 -1.98 8.88 -4.23
C ILE A 4 -2.85 7.66 -3.88
N ASP A 5 -4.03 7.55 -4.47
CA ASP A 5 -4.98 6.47 -4.16
C ASP A 5 -4.49 5.11 -4.70
N LYS A 6 -4.39 4.99 -6.03
CA LYS A 6 -4.11 3.70 -6.68
C LYS A 6 -3.41 3.82 -8.03
N ASP A 7 -3.29 5.01 -8.60
CA ASP A 7 -2.86 5.13 -9.99
C ASP A 7 -1.33 5.22 -10.13
N PHE A 8 -0.72 4.13 -10.61
CA PHE A 8 0.71 4.10 -10.94
C PHE A 8 1.06 5.07 -12.09
N MET A 9 0.08 5.49 -12.90
CA MET A 9 0.27 6.56 -13.89
C MET A 9 0.43 7.92 -13.21
N GLU A 10 -0.38 8.24 -12.20
CA GLU A 10 -0.22 9.46 -11.41
C GLU A 10 1.15 9.49 -10.73
N TRP A 11 1.62 8.34 -10.22
CA TRP A 11 2.95 8.26 -9.63
C TRP A 11 4.05 8.65 -10.62
N ARG A 12 4.03 8.10 -11.85
CA ARG A 12 5.05 8.41 -12.87
C ARG A 12 5.01 9.87 -13.33
N VAL A 13 3.83 10.49 -13.33
CA VAL A 13 3.69 11.91 -13.66
C VAL A 13 4.24 12.77 -12.53
N LEU A 14 3.90 12.46 -11.28
CA LEU A 14 4.39 13.18 -10.11
C LEU A 14 5.91 13.04 -9.92
N ASP A 15 6.47 11.86 -10.18
CA ASP A 15 7.91 11.60 -10.13
C ASP A 15 8.69 12.46 -11.14
N ARG A 16 8.12 12.67 -12.33
CA ARG A 16 8.71 13.54 -13.36
C ARG A 16 8.54 15.02 -13.09
N ALA A 17 7.38 15.42 -12.57
CA ALA A 17 7.05 16.83 -12.32
C ALA A 17 7.64 17.36 -11.01
N PHE A 18 7.79 16.49 -10.01
CA PHE A 18 8.23 16.82 -8.66
C PHE A 18 9.18 15.73 -8.14
N PRO A 19 10.41 15.65 -8.67
CA PRO A 19 11.36 14.60 -8.32
C PRO A 19 11.76 14.59 -6.84
N ASP A 20 11.67 15.74 -6.17
CA ASP A 20 11.96 15.86 -4.73
C ASP A 20 10.74 15.55 -3.84
N ALA A 21 9.55 15.36 -4.43
CA ALA A 21 8.36 15.07 -3.66
C ALA A 21 8.32 13.61 -3.22
N LYS A 22 8.17 13.39 -1.92
CA LYS A 22 7.81 12.08 -1.37
C LYS A 22 6.39 11.72 -1.79
N VAL A 23 6.24 10.82 -2.77
CA VAL A 23 4.94 10.27 -3.19
C VAL A 23 4.70 8.96 -2.46
N VAL A 24 3.58 8.84 -1.75
CA VAL A 24 3.21 7.63 -0.99
C VAL A 24 1.85 7.13 -1.44
N LEU A 25 1.68 5.81 -1.50
CA LEU A 25 0.36 5.21 -1.70
C LEU A 25 -0.49 5.41 -0.44
N CYS A 26 -1.77 5.68 -0.65
CA CYS A 26 -2.74 5.77 0.43
C CYS A 26 -2.83 4.42 1.15
N GLN A 27 -2.45 4.40 2.43
CA GLN A 27 -2.41 3.18 3.23
C GLN A 27 -3.79 2.50 3.31
N PHE A 28 -4.86 3.31 3.42
CA PHE A 28 -6.23 2.82 3.45
C PHE A 28 -6.62 2.08 2.16
N HIS A 29 -6.30 2.65 1.01
CA HIS A 29 -6.59 2.03 -0.29
C HIS A 29 -5.70 0.82 -0.56
N ALA A 30 -4.42 0.87 -0.16
CA ALA A 30 -3.52 -0.28 -0.24
C ALA A 30 -4.05 -1.46 0.58
N LEU A 31 -4.46 -1.22 1.84
CA LEU A 31 -5.04 -2.25 2.73
C LEU A 31 -6.35 -2.80 2.18
N THR A 32 -7.25 -1.92 1.72
CA THR A 32 -8.54 -2.32 1.15
C THR A 32 -8.37 -3.13 -0.14
N TYR A 33 -7.41 -2.77 -0.98
CA TYR A 33 -7.07 -3.54 -2.17
C TYR A 33 -6.50 -4.90 -1.80
N TRP A 34 -5.60 -4.97 -0.81
CA TRP A 34 -5.02 -6.23 -0.35
C TRP A 34 -6.07 -7.20 0.20
N ARG A 35 -7.01 -6.71 1.01
CA ARG A 35 -8.18 -7.50 1.45
C ARG A 35 -8.93 -8.13 0.27
N LYS A 36 -9.19 -7.34 -0.79
CA LYS A 36 -9.84 -7.83 -2.02
C LYS A 36 -8.99 -8.87 -2.75
N VAL A 37 -7.67 -8.76 -2.73
CA VAL A 37 -6.75 -9.76 -3.31
C VAL A 37 -6.83 -11.07 -2.53
N CYS A 38 -6.69 -11.03 -1.20
CA CYS A 38 -6.77 -12.21 -0.33
C CYS A 38 -8.13 -12.90 -0.39
N ALA A 39 -9.20 -12.16 -0.71
CA ALA A 39 -10.53 -12.72 -0.88
C ALA A 39 -10.74 -13.49 -2.20
N ARG A 40 -9.82 -13.37 -3.18
CA ARG A 40 -9.97 -14.04 -4.48
C ARG A 40 -9.89 -15.56 -4.31
N ALA A 41 -10.88 -16.27 -4.87
CA ALA A 41 -10.97 -17.73 -4.80
C ALA A 41 -9.71 -18.46 -5.31
N LYS A 42 -8.97 -17.85 -6.25
CA LYS A 42 -7.71 -18.39 -6.79
C LYS A 42 -6.68 -18.74 -5.71
N PHE A 43 -6.66 -18.03 -4.59
CA PHE A 43 -5.69 -18.26 -3.52
C PHE A 43 -6.15 -19.29 -2.48
N ASN A 44 -7.43 -19.69 -2.50
CA ASN A 44 -8.05 -20.68 -1.60
C ASN A 44 -7.65 -20.51 -0.12
N LEU A 45 -7.60 -19.26 0.36
CA LEU A 45 -7.17 -18.93 1.71
C LEU A 45 -8.32 -19.07 2.71
N SER A 46 -8.04 -19.70 3.85
CA SER A 46 -8.92 -19.69 5.02
C SER A 46 -9.01 -18.29 5.64
N MET A 47 -10.02 -18.06 6.49
CA MET A 47 -10.16 -16.79 7.23
C MET A 47 -8.89 -16.43 8.02
N ASN A 48 -8.37 -17.38 8.79
CA ASN A 48 -7.14 -17.16 9.58
C ASN A 48 -5.93 -16.80 8.70
N GLN A 49 -5.82 -17.38 7.51
CA GLN A 49 -4.74 -17.04 6.57
C GLN A 49 -4.92 -15.63 6.00
N ARG A 50 -6.16 -15.22 5.71
CA ARG A 50 -6.46 -13.86 5.23
C ARG A 50 -6.11 -12.82 6.29
N ASP A 51 -6.48 -13.06 7.54
CA ASP A 51 -6.18 -12.16 8.66
C ASP A 51 -4.67 -12.05 8.92
N ALA A 52 -3.94 -13.16 8.83
CA ALA A 52 -2.48 -13.18 8.94
C ALA A 52 -1.82 -12.39 7.81
N MET A 53 -2.29 -12.56 6.57
CA MET A 53 -1.78 -11.82 5.41
C MET A 53 -2.09 -10.33 5.49
N GLU A 54 -3.26 -9.96 6.00
CA GLU A 54 -3.61 -8.56 6.22
C GLU A 54 -2.70 -7.92 7.27
N SER A 55 -2.50 -8.59 8.41
CA SER A 55 -1.64 -8.11 9.49
C SER A 55 -0.19 -7.94 9.03
N ALA A 56 0.34 -8.92 8.29
CA ALA A 56 1.69 -8.84 7.74
C ALA A 56 1.84 -7.67 6.75
N PHE A 57 0.84 -7.45 5.89
CA PHE A 57 0.88 -6.36 4.91
C PHE A 57 0.72 -4.98 5.57
N ALA A 58 -0.11 -4.86 6.59
CA ALA A 58 -0.23 -3.64 7.40
C ALA A 58 1.12 -3.29 8.05
N ASN A 59 1.76 -4.26 8.71
CA ASN A 59 3.08 -4.04 9.31
C ASN A 59 4.13 -3.61 8.28
N LEU A 60 4.13 -4.22 7.09
CA LEU A 60 5.01 -3.83 6.00
C LEU A 60 4.77 -2.38 5.55
N ILE A 61 3.51 -1.98 5.33
CA ILE A 61 3.16 -0.61 4.92
C ILE A 61 3.58 0.39 6.00
N TYR A 62 3.25 0.13 7.26
CA TYR A 62 3.59 1.03 8.35
C TYR A 62 5.09 1.16 8.52
N TRP A 63 5.84 0.06 8.39
CA TRP A 63 7.30 0.09 8.43
C TRP A 63 7.90 0.88 7.27
N LEU A 64 7.42 0.67 6.03
CA LEU A 64 7.90 1.41 4.86
C LEU A 64 7.63 2.92 5.00
N VAL A 65 6.45 3.30 5.48
CA VAL A 65 6.10 4.71 5.65
C VAL A 65 6.91 5.36 6.78
N GLY A 66 7.05 4.69 7.92
CA GLY A 66 7.84 5.20 9.05
C GLY A 66 9.34 5.27 8.74
N CYS A 67 9.93 4.18 8.25
CA CYS A 67 11.37 4.05 8.06
C CYS A 67 11.85 4.76 6.77
N CYS A 68 11.19 4.55 5.63
CA CYS A 68 11.68 5.07 4.34
C CYS A 68 11.25 6.52 4.07
N TYR A 69 10.09 6.95 4.58
CA TYR A 69 9.58 8.29 4.35
C TYR A 69 9.76 9.24 5.53
N GLY A 70 10.20 8.74 6.70
CA GLY A 70 10.50 9.56 7.88
C GLY A 70 9.28 10.31 8.41
N ILE A 71 8.09 9.74 8.23
CA ILE A 71 6.86 10.29 8.80
C ILE A 71 6.78 9.74 10.23
N SER A 72 7.33 10.48 11.19
CA SER A 72 7.15 10.30 12.63
C SER A 72 6.22 11.37 13.17
#